data_AF-A0A3Q9JH79-F1
#
_entry.id   AF-A0A3Q9JH79-F1
#
_cell.length_a   1.000
_cell.length_b   1.000
_cell.length_c   1.000
_cell.angle_alpha   90.00
_cell.angle_beta   90.00
_cell.angle_gamma   90.00
#
_symmetry.space_group_name_H-M   'P 1'
#
loop_
_entity.id
_entity.type
_entity.pdbx_description
1 polymer ?
#
loop_
_entity_poly.entity_id
_entity_poly.type
_entity_poly.pdbx_seq_one_letter_code
_entity_poly.pdbx_strand_id
1 'polypeptide(L)'
;MPSAAYMSQKYGISAKDAVAMNMEHYYPSNTGRHSQTRTFRQKPFLNETPRQALARDIRDARKIYMRDGLYDSKMRESLQKVIALNKEKFPDIFRKPPRPKPKPPTNC
;
A
#
# COMPACT_ATOMS: atom_id res chain seq x y z
N MET A 1 -3.54 1.79 -1.30
CA MET A 1 -3.20 0.50 -1.93
C MET A 1 -2.77 0.77 -3.36
N PRO A 2 -2.12 -0.15 -4.10
CA PRO A 2 -1.99 0.03 -5.55
C PRO A 2 -3.37 0.30 -6.15
N SER A 3 -3.45 1.28 -7.05
CA SER A 3 -4.73 1.68 -7.62
C SER A 3 -5.36 0.51 -8.38
N ALA A 4 -6.66 0.29 -8.18
CA ALA A 4 -7.40 -0.71 -8.93
C ALA A 4 -7.29 -0.50 -10.45
N ALA A 5 -7.27 0.76 -10.90
CA ALA A 5 -7.07 1.10 -12.30
C ALA A 5 -5.69 0.67 -12.81
N TYR A 6 -4.63 0.83 -11.99
CA TYR A 6 -3.29 0.38 -12.34
C TYR A 6 -3.19 -1.15 -12.41
N MET A 7 -3.77 -1.84 -11.42
CA MET A 7 -3.80 -3.30 -11.36
C MET A 7 -4.58 -3.90 -12.54
N SER A 8 -5.71 -3.30 -12.91
CA SER A 8 -6.52 -3.73 -14.06
C SER A 8 -5.80 -3.45 -15.38
N GLN A 9 -5.27 -2.24 -15.60
CA GLN A 9 -4.64 -1.87 -16.87
C GLN A 9 -3.31 -2.58 -17.13
N LYS A 10 -2.50 -2.81 -16.09
CA LYS A 10 -1.16 -3.42 -16.24
C LYS A 10 -1.15 -4.94 -16.08
N TYR A 11 -2.05 -5.48 -15.26
CA TYR A 11 -2.01 -6.90 -14.88
C TYR A 11 -3.34 -7.63 -15.09
N GLY A 12 -4.38 -6.96 -15.60
CA GLY A 12 -5.69 -7.58 -15.83
C GLY A 12 -6.44 -7.96 -14.54
N ILE A 13 -5.99 -7.48 -13.38
CA ILE A 13 -6.57 -7.85 -12.08
C ILE A 13 -7.76 -6.95 -11.78
N SER A 14 -8.92 -7.57 -11.55
CA SER A 14 -10.13 -6.86 -11.14
C SER A 14 -9.99 -6.24 -9.75
N ALA A 15 -10.64 -5.11 -9.53
CA ALA A 15 -10.71 -4.47 -8.21
C ALA A 15 -11.26 -5.40 -7.11
N LYS A 16 -12.12 -6.36 -7.49
CA LYS A 16 -12.71 -7.36 -6.59
C LYS A 16 -11.68 -8.40 -6.12
N ASP A 17 -10.68 -8.67 -6.94
CA ASP A 17 -9.64 -9.67 -6.65
C ASP A 17 -8.43 -9.06 -5.95
N ALA A 18 -8.29 -7.73 -6.00
CA ALA A 18 -7.24 -6.99 -5.32
C ALA A 18 -7.42 -7.01 -3.80
N VAL A 19 -6.31 -7.04 -3.06
CA VAL A 19 -6.33 -6.95 -1.60
C VAL A 19 -6.46 -5.49 -1.19
N ALA A 20 -7.56 -5.15 -0.52
CA ALA A 20 -7.81 -3.83 0.05
C ALA A 20 -7.78 -3.87 1.59
N MET A 21 -7.46 -2.74 2.21
CA MET A 21 -7.56 -2.55 3.65
C MET A 21 -8.64 -1.51 3.92
N ASN A 22 -9.62 -1.85 4.75
CA ASN A 22 -10.64 -0.89 5.15
C ASN A 22 -10.02 0.09 6.16
N MET A 23 -9.98 1.38 5.79
CA MET A 23 -9.54 2.50 6.62
C MET A 23 -10.71 3.40 7.04
N GLU A 24 -11.93 3.08 6.60
CA GLU A 24 -13.18 3.70 7.03
C GLU A 24 -13.74 2.91 8.21
N HIS A 25 -13.20 3.16 9.40
CA HIS A 25 -13.89 2.74 10.61
C HIS A 25 -13.92 3.91 11.59
N TYR A 26 -15.13 4.33 11.99
CA TYR A 26 -15.30 5.28 13.07
C TYR A 26 -16.63 5.09 13.82
N TYR A 27 -16.52 4.75 15.10
CA TYR A 27 -17.44 5.14 16.17
C TYR A 27 -16.57 5.91 17.20
N PRO A 28 -16.96 7.10 17.73
CA PRO A 28 -18.24 7.82 17.61
C PRO A 28 -18.31 9.01 16.60
N SER A 29 -17.20 9.45 15.98
CA SER A 29 -17.11 10.66 15.14
C SER A 29 -17.38 10.48 13.63
N ASN A 30 -17.75 9.27 13.14
CA ASN A 30 -18.08 9.00 11.72
C ASN A 30 -17.08 9.46 10.63
N THR A 31 -15.89 9.97 10.97
CA THR A 31 -14.90 10.45 10.01
C THR A 31 -13.89 9.34 9.73
N GLY A 32 -14.12 8.57 8.66
CA GLY A 32 -13.20 7.52 8.22
C GLY A 32 -11.77 8.04 8.00
N ARG A 33 -10.77 7.25 8.42
CA ARG A 33 -9.33 7.54 8.21
C ARG A 33 -8.91 7.42 6.75
N HIS A 34 -9.80 6.91 5.90
CA HIS A 34 -9.60 6.87 4.46
C HIS A 34 -9.34 8.27 3.87
N SER A 35 -10.03 9.29 4.37
CA SER A 35 -9.84 10.69 3.95
C SER A 35 -8.43 11.25 4.22
N GLN A 36 -7.72 10.65 5.18
CA GLN A 36 -6.38 11.08 5.59
C GLN A 36 -5.27 10.36 4.83
N THR A 37 -5.61 9.36 4.02
CA THR A 37 -4.64 8.67 3.18
C THR A 37 -4.29 9.57 1.99
N ARG A 38 -3.00 9.65 1.64
CA ARG A 38 -2.51 10.48 0.53
C ARG A 38 -3.20 10.16 -0.80
N THR A 39 -3.65 8.92 -0.98
CA THR A 39 -4.33 8.43 -2.17
C THR A 39 -5.81 8.83 -2.24
N PHE A 40 -6.38 9.42 -1.18
CA PHE A 40 -7.75 9.89 -1.15
C PHE A 40 -7.99 11.00 -2.18
N ARG A 41 -8.94 10.79 -3.08
CA ARG A 41 -9.31 11.71 -4.18
C ARG A 41 -8.16 12.07 -5.14
N GLN A 42 -7.03 11.37 -5.08
CA GLN A 42 -5.93 11.59 -6.01
C GLN A 42 -6.05 10.69 -7.24
N LYS A 43 -5.57 11.19 -8.38
CA LYS A 43 -5.48 10.39 -9.62
C LYS A 43 -4.63 9.13 -9.35
N PRO A 44 -4.92 8.00 -10.03
CA PRO A 44 -4.12 6.78 -9.92
C PRO A 44 -2.63 7.09 -10.11
N PHE A 45 -1.80 6.74 -9.13
CA PHE A 45 -0.35 6.83 -9.27
C PHE A 45 0.13 5.72 -10.20
N LEU A 46 0.17 5.99 -11.50
CA LEU A 46 0.60 5.04 -12.53
C LEU A 46 2.13 4.89 -12.63
N ASN A 47 2.89 5.76 -11.97
CA ASN A 47 4.35 5.80 -12.03
C ASN A 47 5.02 4.92 -10.95
N GLU A 48 4.26 4.31 -10.06
CA GLU A 48 4.78 3.48 -8.97
C GLU A 48 4.47 1.99 -9.23
N THR A 49 5.43 1.11 -8.96
CA THR A 49 5.17 -0.33 -8.98
C THR A 49 4.17 -0.72 -7.88
N PRO A 50 3.39 -1.81 -8.02
CA PRO A 50 2.40 -2.20 -7.01
C PRO A 50 3.02 -2.41 -5.63
N ARG A 51 4.25 -2.94 -5.60
CA ARG A 51 5.04 -3.11 -4.38
C ARG A 51 5.42 -1.78 -3.72
N GLN A 52 5.79 -0.77 -4.50
CA GLN A 52 6.11 0.56 -3.99
C GLN A 52 4.85 1.26 -3.45
N ALA A 53 3.74 1.18 -4.19
CA ALA A 53 2.45 1.71 -3.75
C ALA A 53 2.04 1.08 -2.41
N LEU A 54 2.01 -0.26 -2.34
CA LEU A 54 1.69 -1.00 -1.10
C LEU A 54 2.61 -0.58 0.07
N ALA A 55 3.91 -0.48 -0.14
CA ALA A 55 4.85 -0.08 0.92
C ALA A 55 4.60 1.35 1.41
N ARG A 56 4.24 2.28 0.52
CA ARG A 56 3.89 3.65 0.88
C ARG A 56 2.57 3.72 1.63
N ASP A 57 1.55 3.01 1.17
CA ASP A 57 0.25 2.97 1.84
C ASP A 57 0.33 2.40 3.26
N ILE A 58 1.09 1.32 3.46
CA ILE A 58 1.32 0.76 4.80
C ILE A 58 2.05 1.77 5.70
N ARG A 59 2.99 2.54 5.14
CA ARG A 59 3.70 3.59 5.87
C ARG A 59 2.76 4.73 6.26
N ASP A 60 1.89 5.14 5.35
CA ASP A 60 0.90 6.20 5.62
C ASP A 60 -0.11 5.74 6.66
N ALA A 61 -0.65 4.52 6.54
CA ALA A 61 -1.52 3.93 7.55
C ALA A 61 -0.83 3.87 8.92
N ARG A 62 0.42 3.40 8.98
CA ARG A 62 1.21 3.40 10.21
C ARG A 62 1.36 4.79 10.81
N LYS A 63 1.68 5.81 10.00
CA LYS A 63 1.79 7.20 10.48
C LYS A 63 0.48 7.73 11.05
N ILE A 64 -0.64 7.46 10.37
CA ILE A 64 -1.99 7.85 10.83
C ILE A 64 -2.28 7.20 12.18
N TYR A 65 -2.11 5.88 12.30
CA TYR A 65 -2.36 5.18 13.56
C TYR A 65 -1.42 5.61 14.69
N MET A 66 -0.15 5.91 14.38
CA MET A 66 0.79 6.45 15.37
C MET A 66 0.38 7.85 15.84
N ARG A 67 -0.03 8.73 14.93
CA ARG A 67 -0.49 10.08 15.25
C ARG A 67 -1.76 10.06 16.10
N ASP A 68 -2.68 9.14 15.80
CA ASP A 68 -3.92 8.98 16.54
C ASP A 68 -3.73 8.22 17.88
N GLY A 69 -2.52 7.77 18.22
CA GLY A 69 -2.24 7.00 19.44
C GLY A 69 -2.80 5.58 19.44
N LEU A 70 -3.18 5.04 18.28
CA LEU A 70 -3.83 3.73 18.10
C LEU A 70 -2.87 2.66 17.52
N TYR A 71 -1.57 2.92 17.53
CA TYR A 71 -0.58 2.01 16.97
C TYR A 71 -0.14 0.95 17.98
N ASP A 72 -0.93 -0.12 18.07
CA ASP A 72 -0.64 -1.27 18.95
C ASP A 72 -0.05 -2.48 18.21
N SER A 73 0.37 -3.50 18.97
CA SER A 73 0.84 -4.79 18.45
C SER A 73 -0.17 -5.43 17.48
N LYS A 74 -1.46 -5.39 17.79
CA LYS A 74 -2.54 -5.87 16.90
C LYS A 74 -2.57 -5.14 15.56
N MET A 75 -2.35 -3.83 15.57
CA MET A 75 -2.30 -3.03 14.34
C MET A 75 -1.04 -3.31 13.53
N ARG A 76 0.09 -3.52 14.21
CA ARG A 76 1.32 -3.98 13.53
C ARG A 76 1.10 -5.33 12.84
N GLU A 77 0.46 -6.28 13.50
CA GLU A 77 0.14 -7.59 12.93
C GLU A 77 -0.83 -7.49 11.75
N SER A 78 -1.86 -6.64 11.83
CA SER A 78 -2.81 -6.45 10.72
C SER A 78 -2.13 -5.87 9.48
N LEU A 79 -1.25 -4.88 9.66
CA LEU A 79 -0.44 -4.32 8.57
C LEU A 79 0.48 -5.39 7.95
N GLN A 80 1.10 -6.24 8.77
CA GLN A 80 1.95 -7.34 8.31
C GLN A 80 1.13 -8.40 7.54
N LYS A 81 -0.05 -8.77 8.02
CA LYS A 81 -0.97 -9.70 7.35
C LYS A 81 -1.35 -9.19 5.96
N VAL A 82 -1.65 -7.90 5.81
CA VAL A 82 -1.96 -7.33 4.49
C VAL A 82 -0.76 -7.39 3.53
N ILE A 83 0.46 -7.19 4.02
CA ILE A 83 1.67 -7.38 3.21
C ILE A 83 1.83 -8.84 2.79
N ALA A 84 1.61 -9.78 3.71
CA ALA A 84 1.73 -11.21 3.43
C ALA A 84 0.70 -11.65 2.39
N LEU A 85 -0.58 -11.31 2.58
CA LEU A 85 -1.68 -11.63 1.67
C LEU A 85 -1.43 -11.10 0.25
N ASN A 86 -0.94 -9.86 0.10
CA ASN A 86 -0.63 -9.33 -1.22
C ASN A 86 0.50 -10.12 -1.92
N LYS A 87 1.53 -10.53 -1.17
CA LYS A 87 2.65 -11.30 -1.72
C LYS A 87 2.26 -12.73 -2.05
N GLU A 88 1.41 -13.35 -1.25
CA GLU A 88 0.93 -14.72 -1.47
C GLU A 88 -0.04 -14.78 -2.65
N LYS A 89 -0.95 -13.81 -2.76
CA LYS A 89 -1.94 -13.75 -3.83
C LYS A 89 -1.34 -13.34 -5.18
N PHE A 90 -0.32 -12.49 -5.18
CA PHE A 90 0.32 -11.99 -6.40
C PHE A 90 1.85 -12.01 -6.31
N PRO A 91 2.48 -13.19 -6.22
CA PRO A 91 3.93 -13.32 -5.99
C PRO A 91 4.75 -12.67 -7.09
N ASP A 92 4.33 -12.77 -8.35
CA ASP A 92 5.05 -12.20 -9.51
C ASP A 92 5.00 -10.68 -9.56
N ILE A 93 3.89 -10.10 -9.09
CA ILE A 93 3.65 -8.65 -9.10
C ILE A 93 4.38 -7.97 -7.93
N PHE A 94 4.38 -8.61 -6.76
CA PHE A 94 5.05 -8.11 -5.56
C PHE A 94 6.46 -8.65 -5.39
N ARG A 95 6.98 -9.40 -6.37
CA ARG A 95 8.35 -9.92 -6.36
C ARG A 95 9.33 -8.78 -6.13
N LYS A 96 10.34 -9.02 -5.29
CA LYS A 96 11.38 -8.03 -5.08
C LYS A 96 12.15 -7.91 -6.41
N PRO A 97 12.27 -6.72 -7.02
CA PRO A 97 13.15 -6.57 -8.16
C PRO A 97 14.57 -6.96 -7.72
N PRO A 98 15.38 -7.57 -8.60
CA PRO A 98 16.78 -7.82 -8.29
C PRO A 98 17.41 -6.50 -7.82
N ARG A 99 18.23 -6.55 -6.76
CA ARG A 99 18.90 -5.36 -6.24
C ARG A 99 19.58 -4.67 -7.43
N PRO A 100 19.28 -3.39 -7.74
CA PRO A 100 20.02 -2.69 -8.77
C PRO A 100 21.50 -2.77 -8.37
N LYS A 101 22.35 -3.28 -9.28
CA LYS A 101 23.79 -3.29 -9.05
C LYS A 101 24.19 -1.85 -8.70
N PRO A 102 25.07 -1.63 -7.70
CA PRO A 102 25.55 -0.29 -7.39
C PRO A 102 26.01 0.36 -8.70
N LYS A 103 25.48 1.55 -9.00
CA LYS A 103 25.93 2.30 -10.18
C LYS A 103 27.44 2.51 -10.01
N PRO A 104 28.26 2.18 -11.03
CA PRO A 104 29.68 2.46 -10.95
C PRO A 104 29.87 3.96 -10.68
N PRO A 105 30.88 4.35 -9.89
CA PRO A 105 31.17 5.75 -9.62
C PRO A 105 31.36 6.46 -10.96
N THR A 106 30.58 7.51 -11.16
CA THR A 106 30.70 8.39 -12.32
C THR A 106 31.93 9.24 -12.07
N ASN A 107 33.09 8.81 -12.58
CA ASN A 107 34.27 9.67 -12.58
C ASN A 107 33.97 10.84 -13.53
N CYS A 108 33.88 12.04 -12.95
CA CYS A 108 33.96 13.31 -13.66
C CYS A 108 35.43 13.69 -13.82
#